data_AF-A0A368W7S6-F1
#
_entry.id   AF-A0A368W7S6-F1
#
_cell.length_a   1.000
_cell.length_b   1.000
_cell.length_c   1.000
_cell.angle_alpha   90.00
_cell.angle_beta   90.00
_cell.angle_gamma   90.00
#
_symmetry.space_group_name_H-M   'P 1'
#
loop_
_entity.id
_entity.type
_entity.pdbx_description
1 polymer ?
#
loop_
_entity_poly.entity_id
_entity_poly.type
_entity_poly.pdbx_seq_one_letter_code
_entity_poly.pdbx_strand_id
1 'polypeptide(L)'
;MSKDKQFVTEITPQSEDFSRWYIDVIKKAELMDYSPVRGCIVFRPEGYELWENIQRDLDRRFKETGHRNAYFPLFIPESFFQKEKEHVEGFNPELPWVTEAAGEKLEERLAIRPTSETMFGHMYAKWIQSYRDLPLLINQWANVVRWEKRTMPFLRTSEFLWQEGHTAHETEEEARQETMQMLDVYTQFVEEFLAIPVIKGEKTPSERFAGAVDTYSIEAMMKDGKAVQAGTSHYLGNKFAIAFDIKFLDRENSLQFAHTTSWGVSTRLIGALIMVHGDDRGLALPPKVAPTQVIMIPIGPAKMREQVVGRVDELYAELKKAGVRVRVDDRADVSPGWKFNEYEMRGVPLRLELGPRDMENGQVVLVSRITGEKRVVQQANLIAEVETMLAETQREMFERAKQFRIDNSRNVDTLDEMKSFLEEQRGFVEAGWCGSASCEKQVKEETGATSRNIPFVPTVQKKACLVCGDDSKHTVVFARAY
;
A
#
# COMPACT_ATOMS: atom_id res chain seq x y z
N MET A 1 -41.31 3.49 7.98
CA MET A 1 -40.54 2.35 8.53
C MET A 1 -40.14 1.44 7.37
N SER A 2 -38.99 1.67 6.74
CA SER A 2 -38.43 0.75 5.74
C SER A 2 -37.37 -0.11 6.42
N LYS A 3 -37.74 -1.33 6.81
CA LYS A 3 -36.79 -2.36 7.23
C LYS A 3 -36.18 -2.99 5.98
N ASP A 4 -34.88 -3.23 6.09
CA ASP A 4 -34.03 -4.08 5.26
C ASP A 4 -33.71 -3.58 3.85
N LYS A 5 -32.74 -2.66 3.78
CA LYS A 5 -31.78 -2.64 2.67
C LYS A 5 -31.09 -4.00 2.69
N GLN A 6 -31.47 -4.91 1.80
CA GLN A 6 -30.75 -6.18 1.63
C GLN A 6 -29.27 -5.85 1.38
N PHE A 7 -28.44 -6.14 2.37
CA PHE A 7 -27.00 -6.30 2.19
C PHE A 7 -26.79 -7.28 1.02
N VAL A 8 -25.68 -7.12 0.29
CA VAL A 8 -25.30 -8.13 -0.70
C VAL A 8 -25.20 -9.45 0.07
N THR A 9 -26.13 -10.39 -0.15
CA THR A 9 -26.30 -11.60 0.68
C THR A 9 -25.09 -12.54 0.70
N GLU A 10 -24.05 -12.21 -0.06
CA GLU A 10 -22.82 -12.97 -0.25
C GLU A 10 -21.59 -12.34 0.45
N ILE A 11 -21.72 -11.18 1.11
CA ILE A 11 -20.61 -10.53 1.84
C ILE A 11 -20.89 -10.59 3.34
N THR A 12 -20.03 -11.26 4.10
CA THR A 12 -20.08 -11.27 5.57
C THR A 12 -19.91 -9.86 6.13
N PRO A 13 -20.72 -9.41 7.11
CA PRO A 13 -20.52 -8.12 7.78
C PRO A 13 -19.14 -7.99 8.44
N GLN A 14 -18.55 -6.79 8.38
CA GLN A 14 -17.24 -6.51 8.96
C GLN A 14 -17.17 -6.80 10.46
N SER A 15 -18.28 -6.58 11.17
CA SER A 15 -18.41 -6.81 12.62
C SER A 15 -18.51 -8.27 13.02
N GLU A 16 -18.87 -9.17 12.10
CA GLU A 16 -18.99 -10.61 12.36
C GLU A 16 -17.66 -11.32 12.13
N ASP A 17 -17.08 -11.17 10.94
CA ASP A 17 -15.75 -11.69 10.61
C ASP A 17 -15.09 -10.81 9.54
N PHE A 18 -14.21 -9.91 9.99
CA PHE A 18 -13.49 -8.99 9.11
C PHE A 18 -12.58 -9.70 8.11
N SER A 19 -12.00 -10.84 8.48
CA SER A 19 -11.14 -11.60 7.56
C SER A 19 -11.98 -12.24 6.47
N ARG A 20 -13.16 -12.76 6.81
CA ARG A 20 -14.10 -13.31 5.84
C ARG A 20 -14.68 -12.23 4.94
N TRP A 21 -15.12 -11.10 5.50
CA TRP A 21 -15.55 -9.91 4.75
C TRP A 21 -14.50 -9.53 3.69
N TYR A 22 -13.23 -9.42 4.08
CA TYR A 22 -12.15 -9.06 3.18
C TYR A 22 -12.05 -10.03 1.99
N ILE A 23 -12.08 -11.34 2.25
CA ILE A 23 -12.01 -12.36 1.20
C ILE A 23 -13.26 -12.34 0.30
N ASP A 24 -14.45 -12.20 0.88
CA ASP A 24 -15.69 -12.16 0.11
C ASP A 24 -15.73 -10.93 -0.81
N VAL A 25 -15.33 -9.75 -0.30
CA VAL A 25 -15.29 -8.51 -1.09
C VAL A 25 -14.30 -8.60 -2.24
N ILE A 26 -13.05 -9.02 -2.03
CA ILE A 26 -12.06 -9.05 -3.12
C ILE A 26 -12.40 -10.08 -4.20
N LYS A 27 -13.07 -11.17 -3.83
CA LYS A 27 -13.56 -12.18 -4.78
C LYS A 27 -14.78 -11.68 -5.54
N LYS A 28 -15.76 -11.11 -4.84
CA LYS A 28 -17.01 -10.62 -5.43
C LYS A 28 -16.76 -9.43 -6.36
N ALA A 29 -15.84 -8.55 -5.99
CA ALA A 29 -15.39 -7.45 -6.85
C ALA A 29 -14.39 -7.88 -7.93
N GLU A 30 -14.03 -9.16 -7.98
CA GLU A 30 -13.16 -9.75 -9.00
C GLU A 30 -11.80 -9.07 -9.08
N LEU A 31 -11.18 -8.75 -7.94
CA LEU A 31 -9.83 -8.17 -7.90
C LEU A 31 -8.74 -9.23 -8.10
N MET A 32 -8.99 -10.45 -7.63
CA MET A 32 -8.08 -11.56 -7.76
C MET A 32 -8.82 -12.91 -7.84
N ASP A 33 -8.09 -13.96 -8.17
CA ASP A 33 -8.47 -15.34 -7.87
C ASP A 33 -7.31 -16.11 -7.22
N TYR A 34 -7.59 -17.25 -6.60
CA TYR A 34 -6.55 -18.11 -6.02
C TYR A 34 -5.79 -18.86 -7.10
N SER A 35 -4.46 -18.80 -7.04
CA SER A 35 -3.60 -19.64 -7.88
C SER A 35 -3.58 -21.08 -7.35
N PRO A 36 -3.38 -22.10 -8.21
CA PRO A 36 -3.07 -23.46 -7.74
C PRO A 36 -1.75 -23.52 -6.96
N VAL A 37 -0.86 -22.54 -7.11
CA VAL A 37 0.38 -22.43 -6.33
C VAL A 37 0.07 -21.83 -4.96
N ARG A 38 0.46 -22.53 -3.89
CA ARG A 38 0.24 -22.12 -2.51
C ARG A 38 0.74 -20.69 -2.28
N GLY A 39 -0.14 -19.87 -1.72
CA GLY A 39 0.19 -18.50 -1.32
C GLY A 39 0.26 -17.49 -2.45
N CYS A 40 0.11 -17.91 -3.70
CA CYS A 40 0.03 -17.02 -4.86
C CYS A 40 -1.42 -16.68 -5.20
N ILE A 41 -1.62 -15.52 -5.82
CA ILE A 41 -2.91 -15.05 -6.34
C ILE A 41 -2.76 -14.71 -7.82
N VAL A 42 -3.83 -14.83 -8.58
CA VAL A 42 -3.92 -14.30 -9.94
C VAL A 42 -4.58 -12.93 -9.85
N PHE A 43 -3.89 -11.87 -10.27
CA PHE A 43 -4.49 -10.56 -10.39
C PHE A 43 -5.50 -10.58 -11.53
N ARG A 44 -6.75 -10.23 -11.24
CA ARG A 44 -7.77 -9.98 -12.27
C ARG A 44 -7.68 -8.51 -12.72
N PRO A 45 -8.26 -8.14 -13.87
CA PRO A 45 -8.09 -6.80 -14.43
C PRO A 45 -8.36 -5.66 -13.45
N GLU A 46 -9.48 -5.68 -12.72
CA GLU A 46 -9.80 -4.62 -11.73
C GLU A 46 -8.74 -4.50 -10.62
N GLY A 47 -8.21 -5.62 -10.13
CA GLY A 47 -7.16 -5.62 -9.12
C GLY A 47 -5.79 -5.20 -9.68
N TYR A 48 -5.50 -5.53 -10.94
CA TYR A 48 -4.26 -5.13 -11.59
C TYR A 48 -4.28 -3.65 -11.98
N GLU A 49 -5.42 -3.12 -12.45
CA GLU A 49 -5.58 -1.69 -12.77
C GLU A 49 -5.37 -0.80 -11.53
N LEU A 50 -5.74 -1.28 -10.33
CA LEU A 50 -5.37 -0.62 -9.07
C LEU A 50 -3.84 -0.54 -8.90
N TRP A 51 -3.12 -1.64 -9.16
CA TRP A 51 -1.67 -1.67 -9.09
C TRP A 51 -1.02 -0.78 -10.16
N GLU A 52 -1.54 -0.78 -11.39
CA GLU A 52 -1.05 0.07 -12.47
C GLU A 52 -1.20 1.57 -12.14
N ASN A 53 -2.30 1.96 -11.48
CA ASN A 53 -2.50 3.33 -11.02
C ASN A 53 -1.54 3.71 -9.89
N ILE A 54 -1.31 2.80 -8.93
CA ILE A 54 -0.29 2.96 -7.88
C ILE A 54 1.09 3.13 -8.50
N GLN A 55 1.44 2.23 -9.43
CA GLN A 55 2.71 2.23 -10.14
C GLN A 55 2.94 3.54 -10.88
N ARG A 56 1.95 3.99 -11.65
CA ARG A 56 2.07 5.18 -12.49
C ARG A 56 2.30 6.46 -11.68
N ASP A 57 1.60 6.64 -10.58
CA ASP A 57 1.79 7.83 -9.74
C ASP A 57 3.11 7.81 -8.99
N LEU A 58 3.48 6.67 -8.39
CA LEU A 58 4.77 6.52 -7.72
C LEU A 58 5.95 6.65 -8.70
N ASP A 59 5.87 6.03 -9.87
CA ASP A 59 6.91 6.12 -10.90
C ASP A 59 7.12 7.56 -11.39
N ARG A 60 6.04 8.34 -11.51
CA ARG A 60 6.12 9.79 -11.77
C ARG A 60 6.87 10.50 -10.64
N ARG A 61 6.49 10.26 -9.37
CA ARG A 61 7.12 10.89 -8.20
C ARG A 61 8.61 10.54 -8.09
N PHE A 62 9.01 9.30 -8.36
CA PHE A 62 10.43 8.90 -8.36
C PHE A 62 11.21 9.59 -9.47
N LYS A 63 10.63 9.73 -10.66
CA LYS A 63 11.25 10.46 -11.77
C LYS A 63 11.41 11.95 -11.48
N GLU A 64 10.47 12.55 -10.75
CA GLU A 64 10.56 13.95 -10.29
C GLU A 64 11.72 14.17 -9.33
N THR A 65 12.16 13.13 -8.60
CA THR A 65 13.34 13.16 -7.72
C THR A 65 14.62 12.65 -8.39
N GLY A 66 14.61 12.40 -9.71
CA GLY A 66 15.81 12.03 -10.48
C GLY A 66 16.09 10.54 -10.58
N HIS A 67 15.24 9.68 -10.04
CA HIS A 67 15.40 8.22 -10.12
C HIS A 67 15.16 7.70 -11.53
N ARG A 68 15.87 6.63 -11.88
CA ARG A 68 15.74 5.94 -13.16
C ARG A 68 15.39 4.47 -12.96
N ASN A 69 14.45 3.99 -13.76
CA ASN A 69 14.10 2.58 -13.74
C ASN A 69 15.19 1.73 -14.42
N ALA A 70 15.50 0.59 -13.81
CA ALA A 70 16.27 -0.49 -14.38
C ALA A 70 15.57 -1.84 -14.09
N TYR A 71 16.10 -2.92 -14.66
CA TYR A 71 15.61 -4.27 -14.38
C TYR A 71 16.80 -5.22 -14.21
N PHE A 72 16.84 -5.87 -13.06
CA PHE A 72 17.80 -6.89 -12.69
C PHE A 72 17.15 -8.27 -12.78
N PRO A 73 17.92 -9.33 -13.07
CA PRO A 73 17.40 -10.69 -13.17
C PRO A 73 16.67 -11.18 -11.91
N LEU A 74 15.71 -12.09 -12.11
CA LEU A 74 14.97 -12.77 -11.05
C LEU A 74 15.85 -13.70 -10.19
N PHE A 75 16.85 -14.32 -10.82
CA PHE A 75 17.69 -15.34 -10.22
C PHE A 75 18.97 -14.75 -9.61
N ILE A 76 19.25 -15.11 -8.35
CA ILE A 76 20.41 -14.66 -7.59
C ILE A 76 21.31 -15.88 -7.27
N PRO A 77 22.61 -15.85 -7.62
CA PRO A 77 23.53 -16.94 -7.26
C PRO A 77 23.64 -17.15 -5.74
N GLU A 78 23.71 -18.41 -5.28
CA GLU A 78 23.88 -18.76 -3.86
C GLU A 78 25.08 -18.05 -3.22
N SER A 79 26.18 -17.92 -3.95
CA SER A 79 27.43 -17.26 -3.56
C SER A 79 27.25 -15.78 -3.19
N PHE A 80 26.22 -15.11 -3.71
CA PHE A 80 25.98 -13.70 -3.39
C PHE A 80 25.45 -13.54 -1.97
N PHE A 81 24.65 -14.49 -1.49
CA PHE A 81 24.15 -14.49 -0.12
C PHE A 81 25.30 -14.69 0.88
N GLN A 82 26.29 -15.52 0.54
CA GLN A 82 27.43 -15.78 1.42
C GLN A 82 28.28 -14.54 1.75
N LYS A 83 28.16 -13.47 0.94
CA LYS A 83 28.88 -12.20 1.16
C LYS A 83 28.31 -11.35 2.30
N GLU A 84 27.03 -11.54 2.68
CA GLU A 84 26.41 -10.75 3.75
C GLU A 84 25.56 -11.60 4.70
N LYS A 85 26.22 -12.20 5.71
CA LYS A 85 25.60 -13.18 6.62
C LYS A 85 24.42 -12.64 7.44
N GLU A 86 24.49 -11.40 7.92
CA GLU A 86 23.38 -10.77 8.67
C GLU A 86 22.11 -10.66 7.82
N HIS A 87 22.26 -10.33 6.53
CA HIS A 87 21.15 -10.28 5.57
C HIS A 87 20.62 -11.69 5.30
N VAL A 88 21.48 -12.69 5.09
CA VAL A 88 21.06 -14.08 4.87
C VAL A 88 20.24 -14.63 6.02
N GLU A 89 20.66 -14.43 7.27
CA GLU A 89 19.96 -14.95 8.45
C GLU A 89 18.51 -14.44 8.54
N GLY A 90 18.24 -13.22 8.05
CA GLY A 90 16.90 -12.65 7.96
C GLY A 90 15.99 -13.31 6.91
N PHE A 91 16.55 -13.89 5.83
CA PHE A 91 15.79 -14.45 4.70
C PHE A 91 15.85 -15.98 4.58
N ASN A 92 16.84 -16.63 5.19
CA ASN A 92 17.15 -18.05 4.98
C ASN A 92 15.96 -19.03 5.09
N PRO A 93 14.99 -18.89 6.03
CA PRO A 93 13.87 -19.84 6.11
C PRO A 93 12.85 -19.73 4.96
N GLU A 94 12.97 -18.76 4.05
CA GLU A 94 11.90 -18.39 3.09
C GLU A 94 12.33 -18.37 1.61
N LEU A 95 13.52 -18.86 1.26
CA LEU A 95 14.06 -18.77 -0.12
C LEU A 95 13.77 -20.03 -0.95
N PRO A 96 12.98 -19.93 -2.04
CA PRO A 96 12.92 -20.98 -3.04
C PRO A 96 14.16 -20.96 -3.92
N TRP A 97 14.64 -22.17 -4.26
CA TRP A 97 15.85 -22.39 -5.04
C TRP A 97 15.54 -23.12 -6.33
N VAL A 98 16.13 -22.66 -7.42
CA VAL A 98 16.27 -23.40 -8.67
C VAL A 98 17.57 -24.20 -8.60
N THR A 99 17.47 -25.52 -8.72
CA THR A 99 18.61 -26.45 -8.61
C THR A 99 18.87 -27.23 -9.89
N GLU A 100 17.89 -27.28 -10.81
CA GLU A 100 17.95 -28.00 -12.07
C GLU A 100 17.29 -27.15 -13.17
N ALA A 101 17.82 -27.22 -14.38
CA ALA A 101 17.26 -26.56 -15.56
C ALA A 101 17.41 -27.47 -16.77
N ALA A 102 16.35 -27.60 -17.58
CA ALA A 102 16.31 -28.45 -18.78
C ALA A 102 16.74 -29.93 -18.53
N GLY A 103 16.54 -30.44 -17.31
CA GLY A 103 16.91 -31.81 -16.93
C GLY A 103 18.34 -31.99 -16.42
N GLU A 104 19.13 -30.92 -16.33
CA GLU A 104 20.49 -30.94 -15.80
C GLU A 104 20.57 -30.20 -14.46
N LYS A 105 21.38 -30.73 -13.54
CA LYS A 105 21.66 -30.09 -12.27
C LYS A 105 22.59 -28.90 -12.48
N LEU A 106 22.22 -27.74 -11.91
CA LEU A 106 23.02 -26.54 -11.99
C LEU A 106 24.33 -26.68 -11.19
N GLU A 107 25.42 -26.09 -11.70
CA GLU A 107 26.70 -26.01 -11.00
C GLU A 107 26.57 -25.26 -9.66
N GLU A 108 25.74 -24.22 -9.66
CA GLU A 108 25.39 -23.42 -8.48
C GLU A 108 23.87 -23.25 -8.40
N ARG A 109 23.32 -23.34 -7.19
CA ARG A 109 21.88 -23.12 -6.97
C ARG A 109 21.55 -21.64 -7.15
N LEU A 110 20.41 -21.35 -7.74
CA LEU A 110 19.94 -19.98 -7.94
C LEU A 110 18.72 -19.71 -7.06
N ALA A 111 18.80 -18.73 -6.17
CA ALA A 111 17.63 -18.28 -5.43
C ALA A 111 16.72 -17.47 -6.35
N ILE A 112 15.40 -17.61 -6.17
CA ILE A 112 14.45 -16.62 -6.68
C ILE A 112 14.48 -15.44 -5.73
N ARG A 113 14.66 -14.21 -6.24
CA ARG A 113 14.88 -13.03 -5.39
C ARG A 113 13.78 -12.86 -4.31
N PRO A 114 14.15 -12.79 -3.03
CA PRO A 114 13.27 -12.29 -1.96
C PRO A 114 13.25 -10.75 -1.91
N THR A 115 14.32 -10.17 -2.43
CA THR A 115 14.73 -8.77 -2.54
C THR A 115 16.03 -8.74 -3.35
N SER A 116 16.45 -7.59 -3.89
CA SER A 116 17.54 -7.53 -4.88
C SER A 116 18.85 -6.91 -4.40
N GLU A 117 19.03 -6.58 -3.11
CA GLU A 117 20.21 -5.84 -2.59
C GLU A 117 21.54 -6.47 -3.05
N THR A 118 21.64 -7.80 -3.03
CA THR A 118 22.86 -8.52 -3.41
C THR A 118 23.16 -8.43 -4.91
N MET A 119 22.13 -8.43 -5.76
CA MET A 119 22.26 -8.28 -7.20
C MET A 119 22.61 -6.84 -7.57
N PHE A 120 21.96 -5.86 -6.93
CA PHE A 120 22.30 -4.44 -7.08
C PHE A 120 23.73 -4.17 -6.65
N GLY A 121 24.13 -4.64 -5.46
CA GLY A 121 25.48 -4.43 -4.92
C GLY A 121 26.58 -4.94 -5.86
N HIS A 122 26.41 -6.14 -6.42
CA HIS A 122 27.37 -6.70 -7.39
C HIS A 122 27.50 -5.85 -8.66
N MET A 123 26.40 -5.30 -9.15
CA MET A 123 26.43 -4.46 -10.36
C MET A 123 26.92 -3.04 -10.06
N TYR A 124 26.60 -2.50 -8.88
CA TYR A 124 27.05 -1.19 -8.42
C TYR A 124 28.56 -1.14 -8.26
N ALA A 125 29.18 -2.22 -7.76
CA ALA A 125 30.65 -2.34 -7.72
C ALA A 125 31.32 -2.28 -9.10
N LYS A 126 30.58 -2.57 -10.18
CA LYS A 126 31.07 -2.43 -11.56
C LYS A 126 30.80 -1.04 -12.13
N TRP A 127 29.63 -0.46 -11.83
CA TRP A 127 29.21 0.79 -12.43
C TRP A 127 29.82 2.02 -11.76
N ILE A 128 30.05 1.95 -10.44
CA ILE A 128 30.61 3.05 -9.66
C ILE A 128 32.13 2.90 -9.65
N GLN A 129 32.83 3.92 -10.14
CA GLN A 129 34.31 3.95 -10.16
C GLN A 129 34.86 5.24 -9.54
N SER A 130 34.13 6.35 -9.66
CA SER A 130 34.52 7.66 -9.14
C SER A 130 33.33 8.40 -8.52
N TYR A 131 33.61 9.46 -7.76
CA TYR A 131 32.57 10.34 -7.21
C TYR A 131 31.63 10.92 -8.28
N ARG A 132 32.03 10.92 -9.57
CA ARG A 132 31.21 11.40 -10.69
C ARG A 132 30.09 10.44 -11.09
N ASP A 133 30.17 9.18 -10.67
CA ASP A 133 29.15 8.17 -10.91
C ASP A 133 28.06 8.21 -9.83
N LEU A 134 28.21 9.10 -8.84
CA LEU A 134 27.32 9.28 -7.69
C LEU A 134 26.63 10.66 -7.74
N PRO A 135 25.39 10.77 -7.21
CA PRO A 135 24.58 9.67 -6.67
C PRO A 135 24.03 8.79 -7.79
N LEU A 136 23.98 7.48 -7.54
CA LEU A 136 23.34 6.51 -8.42
C LEU A 136 21.94 6.20 -7.90
N LEU A 137 20.91 6.61 -8.64
CA LEU A 137 19.51 6.58 -8.22
C LEU A 137 18.69 5.60 -9.08
N ILE A 138 18.60 4.34 -8.66
CA ILE A 138 17.91 3.30 -9.45
C ILE A 138 16.65 2.79 -8.75
N ASN A 139 15.61 2.59 -9.55
CA ASN A 139 14.37 1.97 -9.15
C ASN A 139 14.10 0.70 -9.99
N GLN A 140 13.41 -0.29 -9.41
CA GLN A 140 12.91 -1.47 -10.11
C GLN A 140 11.45 -1.76 -9.73
N TRP A 141 10.62 -2.00 -10.74
CA TRP A 141 9.30 -2.62 -10.59
C TRP A 141 9.41 -4.10 -10.95
N ALA A 142 9.06 -4.98 -10.02
CA ALA A 142 9.33 -6.41 -10.13
C ALA A 142 8.36 -7.25 -9.30
N ASN A 143 8.37 -8.56 -9.54
CA ASN A 143 7.91 -9.56 -8.59
C ASN A 143 9.06 -10.00 -7.67
N VAL A 144 8.72 -10.42 -6.45
CA VAL A 144 9.62 -11.14 -5.53
C VAL A 144 8.90 -12.36 -4.96
N VAL A 145 9.67 -13.33 -4.49
CA VAL A 145 9.13 -14.56 -3.90
C VAL A 145 9.66 -14.75 -2.49
N ARG A 146 8.75 -14.92 -1.53
CA ARG A 146 9.04 -15.23 -0.11
C ARG A 146 8.13 -16.37 0.32
N TRP A 147 8.69 -17.47 0.82
CA TRP A 147 7.91 -18.68 1.14
C TRP A 147 7.15 -18.58 2.47
N GLU A 148 6.18 -17.67 2.50
CA GLU A 148 5.38 -17.30 3.66
C GLU A 148 4.56 -18.47 4.23
N LYS A 149 4.57 -18.63 5.56
CA LYS A 149 3.84 -19.72 6.23
C LYS A 149 2.33 -19.50 6.25
N ARG A 150 1.90 -18.26 6.41
CA ARG A 150 0.49 -17.83 6.44
C ARG A 150 0.32 -16.72 5.41
N THR A 151 -0.64 -16.89 4.51
CA THR A 151 -0.86 -15.94 3.42
C THR A 151 -2.23 -15.30 3.54
N MET A 152 -2.29 -14.02 3.19
CA MET A 152 -3.50 -13.25 3.05
C MET A 152 -3.38 -12.44 1.75
N PRO A 153 -4.33 -12.57 0.81
CA PRO A 153 -4.28 -11.90 -0.49
C PRO A 153 -3.89 -10.43 -0.38
N PHE A 154 -3.01 -9.98 -1.29
CA PHE A 154 -2.37 -8.66 -1.31
C PHE A 154 -1.43 -8.36 -0.13
N LEU A 155 -1.83 -8.60 1.12
CA LEU A 155 -1.05 -8.25 2.32
C LEU A 155 0.22 -9.08 2.50
N ARG A 156 0.11 -10.40 2.29
CA ARG A 156 1.18 -11.38 2.47
C ARG A 156 0.91 -12.56 1.55
N THR A 157 1.62 -12.58 0.43
CA THR A 157 1.50 -13.63 -0.61
C THR A 157 2.89 -14.18 -0.88
N SER A 158 2.97 -15.42 -1.36
CA SER A 158 4.25 -16.08 -1.61
C SER A 158 4.99 -15.44 -2.79
N GLU A 159 4.26 -14.99 -3.81
CA GLU A 159 4.74 -14.10 -4.85
C GLU A 159 3.93 -12.80 -4.77
N PHE A 160 4.62 -11.65 -4.79
CA PHE A 160 3.97 -10.36 -4.84
C PHE A 160 4.71 -9.39 -5.76
N LEU A 161 3.94 -8.44 -6.31
CA LEU A 161 4.50 -7.33 -7.06
C LEU A 161 4.89 -6.21 -6.11
N TRP A 162 6.02 -5.58 -6.42
CA TRP A 162 6.53 -4.49 -5.62
C TRP A 162 7.39 -3.54 -6.43
N GLN A 163 7.74 -2.46 -5.76
CA GLN A 163 8.77 -1.54 -6.16
C GLN A 163 9.89 -1.58 -5.12
N GLU A 164 11.13 -1.61 -5.61
CA GLU A 164 12.35 -1.51 -4.81
C GLU A 164 13.29 -0.47 -5.41
N GLY A 165 13.63 0.54 -4.62
CA GLY A 165 14.59 1.57 -4.96
C GLY A 165 15.89 1.29 -4.23
N HIS A 166 17.01 1.40 -4.95
CA HIS A 166 18.35 1.16 -4.41
C HIS A 166 19.24 2.30 -4.87
N THR A 167 19.89 2.96 -3.93
CA THR A 167 20.72 4.12 -4.23
C THR A 167 22.11 4.00 -3.62
N ALA A 168 23.07 4.71 -4.21
CA ALA A 168 24.43 4.83 -3.69
C ALA A 168 24.88 6.30 -3.74
N HIS A 169 25.55 6.75 -2.69
CA HIS A 169 25.90 8.16 -2.44
C HIS A 169 27.35 8.32 -2.03
N GLU A 170 27.91 9.51 -2.28
CA GLU A 170 29.28 9.89 -1.91
C GLU A 170 29.38 10.00 -0.37
N THR A 171 28.33 10.48 0.30
CA THR A 171 28.35 10.77 1.74
C THR A 171 27.17 10.16 2.52
N GLU A 172 27.35 9.97 3.83
CA GLU A 172 26.27 9.57 4.75
C GLU A 172 25.11 10.57 4.75
N GLU A 173 25.42 11.87 4.70
CA GLU A 173 24.42 12.92 4.74
C GLU A 173 23.46 12.83 3.54
N GLU A 174 23.99 12.68 2.32
CA GLU A 174 23.19 12.48 1.10
C GLU A 174 22.32 11.21 1.19
N ALA A 175 22.89 10.10 1.67
CA ALA A 175 22.15 8.84 1.83
C ALA A 175 21.02 8.96 2.87
N ARG A 176 21.22 9.69 3.96
CA ARG A 176 20.18 9.94 4.97
C ARG A 176 19.09 10.87 4.42
N GLN A 177 19.47 11.91 3.66
CA GLN A 177 18.53 12.79 2.98
C GLN A 177 17.66 12.01 1.98
N GLU A 178 18.26 11.14 1.16
CA GLU A 178 17.55 10.25 0.24
C GLU A 178 16.58 9.32 0.97
N THR A 179 17.04 8.70 2.06
CA THR A 179 16.21 7.81 2.89
C THR A 179 14.95 8.54 3.38
N MET A 180 15.09 9.77 3.86
CA MET A 180 13.96 10.59 4.32
C MET A 180 13.10 11.09 3.17
N GLN A 181 13.70 11.48 2.04
CA GLN A 181 12.97 11.91 0.84
C GLN A 181 12.01 10.82 0.37
N MET A 182 12.45 9.56 0.31
CA MET A 182 11.60 8.46 -0.14
C MET A 182 10.51 8.09 0.85
N LEU A 183 10.79 8.20 2.15
CA LEU A 183 9.76 8.09 3.18
C LEU A 183 8.68 9.17 3.04
N ASP A 184 9.07 10.40 2.71
CA ASP A 184 8.14 11.51 2.44
C ASP A 184 7.33 11.30 1.16
N VAL A 185 7.96 10.82 0.08
CA VAL A 185 7.27 10.44 -1.15
C VAL A 185 6.20 9.38 -0.87
N TYR A 186 6.52 8.34 -0.09
CA TYR A 186 5.54 7.33 0.32
C TYR A 186 4.45 7.90 1.22
N THR A 187 4.79 8.76 2.17
CA THR A 187 3.81 9.40 3.06
C THR A 187 2.79 10.19 2.24
N GLN A 188 3.27 11.10 1.37
CA GLN A 188 2.41 11.90 0.50
C GLN A 188 1.58 11.03 -0.43
N PHE A 189 2.18 10.00 -1.03
CA PHE A 189 1.45 9.07 -1.89
C PHE A 189 0.29 8.38 -1.15
N VAL A 190 0.59 7.76 -0.01
CA VAL A 190 -0.40 6.98 0.74
C VAL A 190 -1.51 7.88 1.29
N GLU A 191 -1.18 9.08 1.80
CA GLU A 191 -2.19 10.01 2.32
C GLU A 191 -2.99 10.69 1.19
N GLU A 192 -2.33 11.25 0.18
CA GLU A 192 -3.01 12.07 -0.82
C GLU A 192 -3.63 11.28 -1.97
N PHE A 193 -3.04 10.15 -2.34
CA PHE A 193 -3.47 9.32 -3.47
C PHE A 193 -4.36 8.15 -3.02
N LEU A 194 -3.96 7.45 -1.96
CA LEU A 194 -4.75 6.34 -1.40
C LEU A 194 -5.74 6.79 -0.31
N ALA A 195 -5.71 8.05 0.11
CA ALA A 195 -6.57 8.56 1.20
C ALA A 195 -6.38 7.77 2.51
N ILE A 196 -5.20 7.22 2.77
CA ILE A 196 -4.92 6.42 3.98
C ILE A 196 -4.02 7.24 4.91
N PRO A 197 -4.48 7.61 6.12
CA PRO A 197 -3.66 8.34 7.09
C PRO A 197 -2.60 7.42 7.70
N VAL A 198 -1.35 7.87 7.79
CA VAL A 198 -0.24 7.07 8.32
C VAL A 198 0.48 7.72 9.49
N ILE A 199 1.16 6.92 10.30
CA ILE A 199 2.12 7.40 11.30
C ILE A 199 3.53 7.15 10.76
N LYS A 200 4.26 8.23 10.50
CA LYS A 200 5.64 8.24 10.01
C LYS A 200 6.61 8.20 11.20
N GLY A 201 7.59 7.31 11.16
CA GLY A 201 8.56 7.17 12.25
C GLY A 201 9.67 6.16 11.97
N GLU A 202 10.54 5.98 12.96
CA GLU A 202 11.68 5.07 12.93
C GLU A 202 11.33 3.71 13.56
N LYS A 203 11.78 2.60 12.98
CA LYS A 203 11.66 1.29 13.60
C LYS A 203 12.56 1.18 14.82
N THR A 204 12.10 0.45 15.83
CA THR A 204 12.99 0.04 16.92
C THR A 204 14.07 -0.90 16.37
N PRO A 205 15.21 -1.07 17.07
CA PRO A 205 16.28 -1.95 16.61
C PRO A 205 15.85 -3.41 16.39
N SER A 206 14.81 -3.91 17.07
CA SER A 206 14.32 -5.28 16.89
C SER A 206 13.41 -5.46 15.65
N GLU A 207 12.78 -4.39 15.19
CA GLU A 207 11.88 -4.39 14.03
C GLU A 207 12.50 -3.72 12.79
N ARG A 208 13.80 -3.37 12.84
CA ARG A 208 14.54 -2.81 11.70
C ARG A 208 14.84 -3.88 10.65
N PHE A 209 15.10 -3.44 9.42
CA PHE A 209 15.50 -4.36 8.35
C PHE A 209 16.87 -5.00 8.61
N ALA A 210 16.99 -6.29 8.31
CA ALA A 210 18.23 -7.04 8.46
C ALA A 210 19.32 -6.47 7.52
N GLY A 211 20.40 -5.94 8.12
CA GLY A 211 21.49 -5.27 7.40
C GLY A 211 21.35 -3.74 7.33
N ALA A 212 20.22 -3.14 7.71
CA ALA A 212 20.10 -1.68 7.79
C ALA A 212 20.80 -1.10 9.03
N VAL A 213 21.27 0.15 8.92
CA VAL A 213 21.65 0.97 10.07
C VAL A 213 20.37 1.47 10.74
N ASP A 214 19.56 2.21 9.97
CA ASP A 214 18.28 2.75 10.41
C ASP A 214 17.17 2.31 9.44
N THR A 215 15.97 2.09 9.96
CA THR A 215 14.78 1.79 9.14
C THR A 215 13.68 2.72 9.55
N TYR A 216 13.03 3.31 8.57
CA TYR A 216 11.88 4.17 8.76
C TYR A 216 10.67 3.59 8.06
N SER A 217 9.48 3.81 8.62
CA SER A 217 8.25 3.28 8.08
C SER A 217 7.09 4.25 8.21
N ILE A 218 6.06 3.99 7.40
CA ILE A 218 4.74 4.57 7.53
C ILE A 218 3.74 3.47 7.94
N GLU A 219 3.01 3.71 9.02
CA GLU A 219 2.14 2.71 9.65
C GLU A 219 0.68 3.13 9.50
N ALA A 220 -0.13 2.28 8.85
CA ALA A 220 -1.56 2.48 8.62
C ALA A 220 -2.39 1.59 9.55
N MET A 221 -3.58 2.08 9.95
CA MET A 221 -4.54 1.32 10.75
C MET A 221 -5.68 0.82 9.87
N MET A 222 -5.97 -0.48 9.91
CA MET A 222 -7.10 -1.09 9.21
C MET A 222 -8.38 -0.94 10.03
N LYS A 223 -9.56 -1.13 9.43
CA LYS A 223 -10.85 -1.03 10.15
C LYS A 223 -11.05 -2.07 11.25
N ASP A 224 -10.28 -3.17 11.28
CA ASP A 224 -10.26 -4.11 12.41
C ASP A 224 -9.28 -3.69 13.53
N GLY A 225 -8.73 -2.48 13.46
CA GLY A 225 -7.81 -1.89 14.43
C GLY A 225 -6.37 -2.42 14.35
N LYS A 226 -6.05 -3.35 13.44
CA LYS A 226 -4.68 -3.83 13.28
C LYS A 226 -3.82 -2.89 12.43
N ALA A 227 -2.52 -2.95 12.67
CA ALA A 227 -1.52 -2.21 11.92
C ALA A 227 -1.08 -2.92 10.63
N VAL A 228 -0.81 -2.12 9.60
CA VAL A 228 -0.11 -2.53 8.38
C VAL A 228 0.99 -1.52 8.09
N GLN A 229 2.22 -2.00 7.92
CA GLN A 229 3.31 -1.19 7.39
C GLN A 229 3.05 -0.91 5.91
N ALA A 230 2.79 0.35 5.56
CA ALA A 230 2.38 0.80 4.24
C ALA A 230 3.57 1.15 3.32
N GLY A 231 4.78 1.27 3.87
CA GLY A 231 6.00 1.57 3.13
C GLY A 231 7.19 1.66 4.06
N THR A 232 8.38 1.51 3.51
CA THR A 232 9.63 1.48 4.28
C THR A 232 10.78 2.10 3.51
N SER A 233 11.67 2.77 4.24
CA SER A 233 12.89 3.37 3.72
C SER A 233 14.04 3.12 4.68
N HIS A 234 15.17 2.66 4.15
CA HIS A 234 16.28 2.12 4.91
C HIS A 234 17.55 2.87 4.58
N TYR A 235 18.22 3.37 5.62
CA TYR A 235 19.62 3.75 5.50
C TYR A 235 20.48 2.51 5.80
N LEU A 236 21.19 2.03 4.79
CA LEU A 236 21.99 0.81 4.88
C LEU A 236 23.45 1.08 5.29
N GLY A 237 23.85 2.36 5.34
CA GLY A 237 25.23 2.75 5.56
C GLY A 237 26.15 2.19 4.47
N ASN A 238 27.34 1.78 4.89
CA ASN A 238 28.36 1.19 4.01
C ASN A 238 28.43 -0.34 4.11
N LYS A 239 27.56 -1.00 4.89
CA LYS A 239 27.62 -2.47 5.10
C LYS A 239 27.56 -3.24 3.78
N PHE A 240 26.56 -2.96 2.95
CA PHE A 240 26.42 -3.57 1.63
C PHE A 240 27.54 -3.16 0.68
N ALA A 241 28.01 -1.92 0.76
CA ALA A 241 29.15 -1.47 -0.03
C ALA A 241 30.44 -2.22 0.32
N ILE A 242 30.68 -2.50 1.61
CA ILE A 242 31.81 -3.33 2.06
C ILE A 242 31.65 -4.78 1.58
N ALA A 243 30.46 -5.37 1.74
CA ALA A 243 30.21 -6.76 1.36
C ALA A 243 30.35 -7.03 -0.14
N PHE A 244 29.99 -6.05 -0.99
CA PHE A 244 30.02 -6.17 -2.46
C PHE A 244 31.17 -5.41 -3.13
N ASP A 245 32.05 -4.78 -2.37
CA ASP A 245 33.17 -3.97 -2.85
C ASP A 245 32.74 -2.77 -3.72
N ILE A 246 31.67 -2.07 -3.30
CA ILE A 246 31.17 -0.86 -3.95
C ILE A 246 32.02 0.33 -3.52
N LYS A 247 33.14 0.53 -4.22
CA LYS A 247 34.09 1.62 -3.98
C LYS A 247 34.03 2.69 -5.05
N PHE A 248 34.50 3.88 -4.71
CA PHE A 248 34.73 4.97 -5.66
C PHE A 248 35.99 5.74 -5.29
N LEU A 249 36.64 6.35 -6.29
CA LEU A 249 37.64 7.38 -6.06
C LEU A 249 36.96 8.70 -5.69
N ASP A 250 37.24 9.20 -4.49
CA ASP A 250 36.80 10.52 -4.03
C ASP A 250 37.56 11.65 -4.74
N ARG A 251 37.25 12.90 -4.36
CA ARG A 251 37.81 14.11 -4.98
C ARG A 251 39.30 14.28 -4.70
N GLU A 252 39.79 13.62 -3.65
CA GLU A 252 41.18 13.57 -3.22
C GLU A 252 41.93 12.37 -3.82
N ASN A 253 41.29 11.58 -4.70
CA ASN A 253 41.79 10.33 -5.28
C ASN A 253 42.07 9.20 -4.26
N SER A 254 41.34 9.20 -3.14
CA SER A 254 41.31 8.09 -2.20
C SER A 254 40.12 7.18 -2.47
N LEU A 255 40.29 5.88 -2.25
CA LEU A 255 39.21 4.90 -2.38
C LEU A 255 38.31 4.96 -1.14
N GLN A 256 37.02 5.22 -1.35
CA GLN A 256 35.98 5.22 -0.32
C GLN A 256 34.91 4.19 -0.65
N PHE A 257 34.16 3.74 0.37
CA PHE A 257 32.96 2.94 0.17
C PHE A 257 31.73 3.84 0.05
N ALA A 258 30.83 3.50 -0.87
CA ALA A 258 29.58 4.24 -1.03
C ALA A 258 28.64 4.05 0.18
N HIS A 259 27.83 5.07 0.46
CA HIS A 259 26.70 4.96 1.38
C HIS A 259 25.45 4.55 0.60
N THR A 260 24.74 3.53 1.05
CA THR A 260 23.61 2.95 0.30
C THR A 260 22.28 3.11 1.02
N THR A 261 21.20 3.19 0.25
CA THR A 261 19.82 3.18 0.75
C THR A 261 18.98 2.17 -0.03
N SER A 262 17.95 1.65 0.62
CA SER A 262 16.93 0.79 -0.01
C SER A 262 15.55 1.20 0.49
N TRP A 263 14.54 1.16 -0.36
CA TRP A 263 13.18 1.56 -0.01
C TRP A 263 12.17 0.82 -0.89
N GLY A 264 10.99 0.52 -0.33
CA GLY A 264 10.02 -0.30 -1.07
C GLY A 264 8.59 -0.25 -0.57
N VAL A 265 7.68 -0.48 -1.51
CA VAL A 265 6.24 -0.70 -1.32
C VAL A 265 5.77 -1.85 -2.21
N SER A 266 4.74 -2.56 -1.78
CA SER A 266 4.20 -3.69 -2.53
C SER A 266 2.70 -3.59 -2.74
N THR A 267 2.13 -4.58 -3.43
CA THR A 267 0.69 -4.78 -3.56
C THR A 267 -0.04 -4.90 -2.22
N ARG A 268 0.66 -4.99 -1.09
CA ARG A 268 0.12 -4.79 0.26
C ARG A 268 -0.68 -3.49 0.37
N LEU A 269 -0.31 -2.45 -0.37
CA LEU A 269 -1.06 -1.20 -0.42
C LEU A 269 -2.49 -1.37 -0.93
N ILE A 270 -2.75 -2.33 -1.82
CA ILE A 270 -4.11 -2.67 -2.27
C ILE A 270 -4.90 -3.30 -1.13
N GLY A 271 -4.30 -4.23 -0.38
CA GLY A 271 -4.93 -4.82 0.80
C GLY A 271 -5.26 -3.76 1.86
N ALA A 272 -4.32 -2.84 2.12
CA ALA A 272 -4.52 -1.72 3.03
C ALA A 272 -5.66 -0.79 2.57
N LEU A 273 -5.67 -0.41 1.29
CA LEU A 273 -6.72 0.40 0.67
C LEU A 273 -8.11 -0.19 0.91
N ILE A 274 -8.26 -1.49 0.67
CA ILE A 274 -9.53 -2.20 0.83
C ILE A 274 -9.97 -2.18 2.29
N MET A 275 -9.08 -2.53 3.22
CA MET A 275 -9.42 -2.64 4.64
C MET A 275 -9.58 -1.31 5.35
N VAL A 276 -9.01 -0.22 4.84
CA VAL A 276 -9.21 1.14 5.37
C VAL A 276 -10.56 1.68 4.93
N HIS A 277 -10.96 1.47 3.67
CA HIS A 277 -12.11 2.17 3.09
C HIS A 277 -13.37 1.33 2.96
N GLY A 278 -13.24 0.05 2.62
CA GLY A 278 -14.37 -0.83 2.34
C GLY A 278 -15.37 -0.92 3.50
N ASP A 279 -16.65 -1.12 3.18
CA ASP A 279 -17.76 -1.19 4.13
C ASP A 279 -18.62 -2.45 3.88
N ASP A 280 -19.71 -2.63 4.62
CA ASP A 280 -20.61 -3.78 4.46
C ASP A 280 -21.35 -3.82 3.11
N ARG A 281 -21.24 -2.75 2.28
CA ARG A 281 -21.76 -2.76 0.91
C ARG A 281 -20.71 -3.27 -0.09
N GLY A 282 -19.43 -3.36 0.29
CA GLY A 282 -18.33 -3.85 -0.54
C GLY A 282 -17.11 -2.92 -0.53
N LEU A 283 -16.44 -2.81 -1.67
CA LEU A 283 -15.33 -1.88 -1.86
C LEU A 283 -15.79 -0.43 -1.78
N ALA A 284 -14.86 0.45 -1.40
CA ALA A 284 -14.98 1.89 -1.51
C ALA A 284 -13.62 2.43 -1.95
N LEU A 285 -13.49 2.85 -3.20
CA LEU A 285 -12.20 3.22 -3.78
C LEU A 285 -12.01 4.74 -3.79
N PRO A 286 -10.85 5.26 -3.34
CA PRO A 286 -10.50 6.66 -3.55
C PRO A 286 -10.47 6.99 -5.05
N PRO A 287 -11.08 8.10 -5.46
CA PRO A 287 -11.13 8.54 -6.85
C PRO A 287 -9.80 8.54 -7.59
N LYS A 288 -8.69 8.85 -6.93
CA LYS A 288 -7.37 8.91 -7.58
C LYS A 288 -6.87 7.53 -8.02
N VAL A 289 -7.12 6.47 -7.26
CA VAL A 289 -6.66 5.10 -7.56
C VAL A 289 -7.72 4.23 -8.26
N ALA A 290 -9.01 4.57 -8.15
CA ALA A 290 -10.11 3.77 -8.69
C ALA A 290 -9.95 3.50 -10.21
N PRO A 291 -10.03 2.24 -10.68
CA PRO A 291 -9.94 1.93 -12.12
C PRO A 291 -11.04 2.61 -12.93
N THR A 292 -12.27 2.59 -12.39
CA THR A 292 -13.41 3.37 -12.87
C THR A 292 -13.77 4.40 -11.81
N GLN A 293 -13.77 5.68 -12.17
CA GLN A 293 -14.20 6.80 -11.33
C GLN A 293 -15.71 7.04 -11.43
N VAL A 294 -16.24 6.94 -12.65
CA VAL A 294 -17.66 7.16 -12.96
C VAL A 294 -18.21 5.97 -13.74
N ILE A 295 -19.29 5.37 -13.24
CA ILE A 295 -20.10 4.42 -14.01
C ILE A 295 -21.39 5.09 -14.49
N MET A 296 -21.61 5.09 -15.80
CA MET A 296 -22.82 5.64 -16.41
C MET A 296 -23.85 4.55 -16.64
N ILE A 297 -25.08 4.79 -16.18
CA ILE A 297 -26.16 3.82 -16.27
C ILE A 297 -27.38 4.49 -16.93
N PRO A 298 -27.64 4.20 -18.22
CA PRO A 298 -28.88 4.60 -18.87
C PRO A 298 -30.07 3.87 -18.22
N ILE A 299 -31.09 4.61 -17.84
CA ILE A 299 -32.31 4.10 -17.22
C ILE A 299 -33.54 4.47 -18.06
N GLY A 300 -34.64 3.72 -17.91
CA GLY A 300 -35.91 4.05 -18.56
C GLY A 300 -36.49 2.92 -19.40
N PRO A 301 -37.67 3.14 -20.01
CA PRO A 301 -38.39 2.14 -20.76
C PRO A 301 -37.69 1.83 -22.09
N ALA A 302 -37.86 0.60 -22.58
CA ALA A 302 -37.24 0.12 -23.82
C ALA A 302 -37.44 1.06 -25.03
N LYS A 303 -38.62 1.68 -25.13
CA LYS A 303 -38.96 2.61 -26.23
C LYS A 303 -38.10 3.88 -26.30
N MET A 304 -37.54 4.33 -25.18
CA MET A 304 -36.67 5.53 -25.13
C MET A 304 -35.19 5.17 -25.04
N ARG A 305 -34.87 3.87 -25.04
CA ARG A 305 -33.53 3.38 -24.71
C ARG A 305 -32.48 3.91 -25.67
N GLU A 306 -32.73 3.81 -26.97
CA GLU A 306 -31.78 4.23 -28.00
C GLU A 306 -31.41 5.71 -27.88
N GLN A 307 -32.41 6.58 -27.61
CA GLN A 307 -32.18 8.01 -27.40
C GLN A 307 -31.35 8.28 -26.14
N VAL A 308 -31.68 7.61 -25.04
CA VAL A 308 -30.95 7.76 -23.77
C VAL A 308 -29.52 7.25 -23.89
N VAL A 309 -29.30 6.09 -24.53
CA VAL A 309 -27.96 5.53 -24.77
C VAL A 309 -27.15 6.45 -25.67
N GLY A 310 -27.74 6.96 -26.76
CA GLY A 310 -27.07 7.93 -27.62
C GLY A 310 -26.59 9.17 -26.86
N ARG A 311 -27.41 9.71 -25.94
CA ARG A 311 -26.98 10.83 -25.10
C ARG A 311 -25.93 10.44 -24.06
N VAL A 312 -26.00 9.22 -23.50
CA VAL A 312 -24.94 8.69 -22.63
C VAL A 312 -23.61 8.59 -23.37
N ASP A 313 -23.60 8.16 -24.63
CA ASP A 313 -22.38 8.04 -25.44
C ASP A 313 -21.71 9.40 -25.70
N GLU A 314 -22.51 10.44 -25.94
CA GLU A 314 -22.02 11.82 -26.06
C GLU A 314 -21.35 12.29 -24.75
N LEU A 315 -22.04 12.14 -23.62
CA LEU A 315 -21.52 12.52 -22.30
C LEU A 315 -20.30 11.67 -21.88
N TYR A 316 -20.27 10.40 -22.26
CA TYR A 316 -19.12 9.51 -22.07
C TYR A 316 -17.89 10.06 -22.79
N ALA A 317 -18.04 10.47 -24.05
CA ALA A 317 -16.95 11.03 -24.83
C ALA A 317 -16.43 12.35 -24.23
N GLU A 318 -17.33 13.20 -23.74
CA GLU A 318 -16.98 14.44 -23.04
C GLU A 318 -16.17 14.19 -21.76
N LEU A 319 -16.64 13.29 -20.89
CA LEU A 319 -15.95 12.91 -19.64
C LEU A 319 -14.59 12.27 -19.90
N LYS A 320 -14.53 11.36 -20.89
CA LYS A 320 -13.26 10.72 -21.28
C LYS A 320 -12.25 11.73 -21.81
N LYS A 321 -12.69 12.71 -22.59
CA LYS A 321 -11.85 13.81 -23.09
C LYS A 321 -11.32 14.69 -21.95
N ALA A 322 -12.09 14.86 -20.89
CA ALA A 322 -11.66 15.54 -19.66
C ALA A 322 -10.69 14.71 -18.79
N GLY A 323 -10.36 13.47 -19.18
CA GLY A 323 -9.45 12.60 -18.44
C GLY A 323 -10.12 11.81 -17.31
N VAL A 324 -11.44 11.84 -17.21
CA VAL A 324 -12.19 11.02 -16.24
C VAL A 324 -12.16 9.56 -16.69
N ARG A 325 -11.83 8.65 -15.77
CA ARG A 325 -11.91 7.20 -16.01
C ARG A 325 -13.37 6.76 -15.91
N VAL A 326 -14.08 6.85 -17.01
CA VAL A 326 -15.52 6.56 -17.11
C VAL A 326 -15.76 5.24 -17.84
N ARG A 327 -16.79 4.49 -17.40
CA ARG A 327 -17.35 3.32 -18.10
C ARG A 327 -18.86 3.46 -18.21
N VAL A 328 -19.47 2.68 -19.11
CA VAL A 328 -20.93 2.63 -19.32
C VAL A 328 -21.42 1.20 -19.08
N ASP A 329 -22.55 1.05 -18.39
CA ASP A 329 -23.30 -0.21 -18.35
C ASP A 329 -24.67 -0.03 -19.02
N ASP A 330 -24.70 -0.34 -20.31
CA ASP A 330 -25.87 -0.31 -21.17
C ASP A 330 -26.46 -1.71 -21.44
N ARG A 331 -26.20 -2.70 -20.58
CA ARG A 331 -26.86 -4.02 -20.70
C ARG A 331 -28.38 -3.88 -20.55
N ALA A 332 -29.15 -4.43 -21.47
CA ALA A 332 -30.61 -4.24 -21.52
C ALA A 332 -31.38 -5.29 -20.71
N ASP A 333 -30.76 -6.44 -20.53
CA ASP A 333 -31.25 -7.62 -19.80
C ASP A 333 -31.04 -7.52 -18.27
N VAL A 334 -30.33 -6.47 -17.82
CA VAL A 334 -30.01 -6.25 -16.41
C VAL A 334 -30.74 -5.02 -15.88
N SER A 335 -31.47 -5.18 -14.78
CA SER A 335 -32.23 -4.07 -14.18
C SER A 335 -31.31 -2.97 -13.61
N PRO A 336 -31.71 -1.67 -13.65
CA PRO A 336 -30.92 -0.60 -13.06
C PRO A 336 -30.56 -0.82 -11.59
N GLY A 337 -31.51 -1.33 -10.78
CA GLY A 337 -31.28 -1.60 -9.36
C GLY A 337 -30.18 -2.64 -9.12
N TRP A 338 -30.10 -3.68 -9.97
CA TRP A 338 -29.01 -4.65 -9.90
C TRP A 338 -27.67 -3.99 -10.23
N LYS A 339 -27.61 -3.17 -11.29
CA LYS A 339 -26.38 -2.46 -11.67
C LYS A 339 -25.93 -1.50 -10.58
N PHE A 340 -26.87 -0.81 -9.93
CA PHE A 340 -26.59 0.09 -8.81
C PHE A 340 -25.87 -0.66 -7.69
N ASN A 341 -26.40 -1.82 -7.30
CA ASN A 341 -25.80 -2.66 -6.28
C ASN A 341 -24.42 -3.20 -6.71
N GLU A 342 -24.28 -3.67 -7.96
CA GLU A 342 -23.02 -4.19 -8.49
C GLU A 342 -21.90 -3.16 -8.43
N TYR A 343 -22.14 -1.94 -8.92
CA TYR A 343 -21.10 -0.91 -8.94
C TYR A 343 -20.89 -0.22 -7.58
N GLU A 344 -21.90 -0.22 -6.71
CA GLU A 344 -21.69 0.10 -5.31
C GLU A 344 -20.78 -0.96 -4.65
N MET A 345 -21.03 -2.26 -4.86
CA MET A 345 -20.20 -3.34 -4.32
C MET A 345 -18.75 -3.27 -4.85
N ARG A 346 -18.56 -2.93 -6.12
CA ARG A 346 -17.22 -2.71 -6.71
C ARG A 346 -16.56 -1.40 -6.29
N GLY A 347 -17.25 -0.54 -5.54
CA GLY A 347 -16.68 0.67 -4.97
C GLY A 347 -16.38 1.77 -5.98
N VAL A 348 -17.09 1.81 -7.10
CA VAL A 348 -16.97 2.91 -8.08
C VAL A 348 -17.36 4.22 -7.40
N PRO A 349 -16.50 5.25 -7.38
CA PRO A 349 -16.74 6.47 -6.60
C PRO A 349 -18.06 7.17 -6.91
N LEU A 350 -18.37 7.33 -8.20
CA LEU A 350 -19.57 8.00 -8.66
C LEU A 350 -20.37 7.12 -9.63
N ARG A 351 -21.68 7.11 -9.45
CA ARG A 351 -22.63 6.60 -10.44
C ARG A 351 -23.34 7.77 -11.09
N LEU A 352 -23.43 7.78 -12.41
CA LEU A 352 -24.22 8.72 -13.20
C LEU A 352 -25.45 7.99 -13.74
N GLU A 353 -26.63 8.46 -13.38
CA GLU A 353 -27.92 7.97 -13.87
C GLU A 353 -28.47 8.96 -14.90
N LEU A 354 -28.87 8.46 -16.08
CA LEU A 354 -29.56 9.27 -17.11
C LEU A 354 -30.82 8.54 -17.57
N GLY A 355 -31.98 9.15 -17.32
CA GLY A 355 -33.26 8.68 -17.83
C GLY A 355 -33.90 9.66 -18.81
N PRO A 356 -35.03 9.30 -19.46
CA PRO A 356 -35.68 10.16 -20.46
C PRO A 356 -36.06 11.54 -19.91
N ARG A 357 -36.59 11.59 -18.68
CA ARG A 357 -36.97 12.84 -18.02
C ARG A 357 -35.77 13.75 -17.76
N ASP A 358 -34.67 13.18 -17.28
CA ASP A 358 -33.48 13.97 -16.96
C ASP A 358 -32.78 14.41 -18.27
N MET A 359 -32.80 13.57 -19.31
CA MET A 359 -32.36 13.91 -20.67
C MET A 359 -33.16 15.09 -21.25
N GLU A 360 -34.49 15.05 -21.18
CA GLU A 360 -35.38 16.13 -21.64
C GLU A 360 -35.13 17.45 -20.90
N ASN A 361 -34.79 17.38 -19.61
CA ASN A 361 -34.48 18.54 -18.77
C ASN A 361 -33.02 19.01 -18.90
N GLY A 362 -32.19 18.36 -19.72
CA GLY A 362 -30.76 18.68 -19.83
C GLY A 362 -29.97 18.39 -18.55
N GLN A 363 -30.39 17.40 -17.76
CA GLN A 363 -29.85 17.03 -16.45
C GLN A 363 -29.36 15.58 -16.40
N VAL A 364 -28.57 15.28 -15.38
CA VAL A 364 -28.19 13.92 -14.93
C VAL A 364 -28.28 13.83 -13.42
N VAL A 365 -28.29 12.61 -12.87
CA VAL A 365 -28.14 12.39 -11.43
C VAL A 365 -26.79 11.77 -11.14
N LEU A 366 -25.96 12.43 -10.33
CA LEU A 366 -24.73 11.89 -9.78
C LEU A 366 -24.99 11.32 -8.39
N VAL A 367 -24.47 10.13 -8.10
CA VAL A 367 -24.61 9.46 -6.80
C VAL A 367 -23.24 9.09 -6.26
N SER A 368 -22.93 9.57 -5.05
CA SER A 368 -21.68 9.22 -4.36
C SER A 368 -21.76 7.85 -3.71
N ARG A 369 -20.76 7.00 -3.93
CA ARG A 369 -20.61 5.71 -3.23
C ARG A 369 -20.38 5.87 -1.73
N ILE A 370 -19.68 6.93 -1.34
CA ILE A 370 -19.20 7.14 0.03
C ILE A 370 -20.31 7.67 0.94
N THR A 371 -21.11 8.63 0.45
CA THR A 371 -22.19 9.27 1.21
C THR A 371 -23.57 8.77 0.85
N GLY A 372 -23.77 8.24 -0.36
CA GLY A 372 -25.08 7.99 -0.93
C GLY A 372 -25.83 9.26 -1.37
N GLU A 373 -25.17 10.43 -1.30
CA GLU A 373 -25.73 11.70 -1.75
C GLU A 373 -26.08 11.63 -3.24
N LYS A 374 -27.26 12.14 -3.59
CA LYS A 374 -27.70 12.31 -4.98
C LYS A 374 -27.71 13.79 -5.34
N ARG A 375 -26.99 14.16 -6.39
CA ARG A 375 -26.98 15.53 -6.95
C ARG A 375 -27.59 15.51 -8.34
N VAL A 376 -28.58 16.37 -8.56
CA VAL A 376 -29.11 16.63 -9.90
C VAL A 376 -28.26 17.74 -10.52
N VAL A 377 -27.61 17.43 -11.65
CA VAL A 377 -26.61 18.28 -12.28
C VAL A 377 -27.05 18.62 -13.70
N GLN A 378 -26.87 19.89 -14.09
CA GLN A 378 -27.04 20.31 -15.48
C GLN A 378 -25.94 19.70 -16.34
N GLN A 379 -26.30 19.08 -17.47
CA GLN A 379 -25.34 18.42 -18.37
C GLN A 379 -24.26 19.39 -18.86
N ALA A 380 -24.59 20.68 -19.04
CA ALA A 380 -23.64 21.72 -19.40
C ALA A 380 -22.49 21.90 -18.38
N ASN A 381 -22.71 21.54 -17.12
CA ASN A 381 -21.73 21.65 -16.03
C ASN A 381 -21.16 20.29 -15.61
N LEU A 382 -21.46 19.21 -16.35
CA LEU A 382 -21.20 17.84 -15.92
C LEU A 382 -19.74 17.59 -15.53
N ILE A 383 -18.80 18.03 -16.37
CA ILE A 383 -17.37 17.81 -16.16
C ILE A 383 -16.92 18.45 -14.83
N ALA A 384 -17.24 19.73 -14.63
CA ALA A 384 -16.85 20.48 -13.44
C ALA A 384 -17.46 19.88 -12.16
N GLU A 385 -18.70 19.42 -12.21
CA GLU A 385 -19.39 18.79 -11.08
C GLU A 385 -18.81 17.41 -10.77
N VAL A 386 -18.47 16.61 -11.78
CA VAL A 386 -17.79 15.32 -11.59
C VAL A 386 -16.42 15.53 -10.95
N GLU A 387 -15.61 16.45 -11.47
CA GLU A 387 -14.29 16.77 -10.89
C GLU A 387 -14.39 17.22 -9.43
N THR A 388 -15.37 18.09 -9.15
CA THR A 388 -15.65 18.59 -7.79
C THR A 388 -16.05 17.44 -6.86
N MET A 389 -17.01 16.60 -7.27
CA MET A 389 -17.46 15.47 -6.46
C MET A 389 -16.36 14.43 -6.23
N LEU A 390 -15.50 14.16 -7.22
CA LEU A 390 -14.35 13.27 -7.04
C LEU A 390 -13.32 13.87 -6.06
N ALA A 391 -13.04 15.17 -6.13
CA ALA A 391 -12.15 15.83 -5.18
C ALA A 391 -12.70 15.83 -3.75
N GLU A 392 -14.00 16.12 -3.59
CA GLU A 392 -14.71 16.05 -2.31
C GLU A 392 -14.68 14.64 -1.73
N THR A 393 -14.95 13.63 -2.56
CA THR A 393 -14.93 12.22 -2.16
C THR A 393 -13.55 11.80 -1.67
N GLN A 394 -12.47 12.16 -2.38
CA GLN A 394 -11.10 11.86 -1.96
C GLN A 394 -10.79 12.46 -0.57
N ARG A 395 -11.13 13.73 -0.35
CA ARG A 395 -10.91 14.42 0.92
C ARG A 395 -11.72 13.79 2.05
N GLU A 396 -13.00 13.51 1.81
CA GLU A 396 -13.89 12.93 2.81
C GLU A 396 -13.43 11.52 3.24
N MET A 397 -12.96 10.71 2.29
CA MET A 397 -12.41 9.39 2.61
C MET A 397 -11.18 9.49 3.52
N PHE A 398 -10.27 10.43 3.25
CA PHE A 398 -9.10 10.66 4.09
C PHE A 398 -9.51 11.11 5.50
N GLU A 399 -10.39 12.10 5.62
CA GLU A 399 -10.82 12.62 6.94
C GLU A 399 -11.57 11.54 7.75
N ARG A 400 -12.43 10.74 7.12
CA ARG A 400 -13.10 9.60 7.79
C ARG A 400 -12.10 8.57 8.30
N ALA A 401 -11.13 8.17 7.47
CA ALA A 401 -10.09 7.23 7.88
C ALA A 401 -9.19 7.80 8.98
N LYS A 402 -8.89 9.11 8.93
CA LYS A 402 -8.07 9.80 9.93
C LYS A 402 -8.78 9.88 11.26
N GLN A 403 -10.07 10.22 11.25
CA GLN A 403 -10.89 10.23 12.45
C GLN A 403 -11.00 8.83 13.05
N PHE A 404 -11.24 7.80 12.22
CA PHE A 404 -11.25 6.41 12.68
C PHE A 404 -9.94 6.03 13.39
N ARG A 405 -8.78 6.37 12.80
CA ARG A 405 -7.48 6.12 13.42
C ARG A 405 -7.36 6.82 14.78
N ILE A 406 -7.78 8.08 14.88
CA ILE A 406 -7.74 8.86 16.13
C ILE A 406 -8.63 8.22 17.19
N ASP A 407 -9.87 7.89 16.84
CA ASP A 407 -10.87 7.31 17.75
C ASP A 407 -10.46 5.92 18.27
N ASN A 408 -9.66 5.19 17.47
CA ASN A 408 -9.12 3.87 17.82
C ASN A 408 -7.64 3.94 18.23
N SER A 409 -7.15 5.10 18.69
CA SER A 409 -5.81 5.26 19.27
C SER A 409 -5.89 5.64 20.73
N ARG A 410 -4.95 5.15 21.55
CA ARG A 410 -4.90 5.46 22.98
C ARG A 410 -3.49 5.70 23.47
N ASN A 411 -3.34 6.66 24.38
CA ASN A 411 -2.12 6.84 25.18
C ASN A 411 -2.26 6.03 26.47
N VAL A 412 -1.23 5.27 26.84
CA VAL A 412 -1.20 4.49 28.10
C VAL A 412 0.13 4.67 28.82
N ASP A 413 0.13 4.46 30.13
CA ASP A 413 1.31 4.62 30.98
C ASP A 413 1.82 3.28 31.55
N THR A 414 1.00 2.22 31.53
CA THR A 414 1.36 0.91 32.07
C THR A 414 1.06 -0.24 31.10
N LEU A 415 1.74 -1.37 31.29
CA LEU A 415 1.49 -2.59 30.53
C LEU A 415 0.06 -3.13 30.75
N ASP A 416 -0.47 -3.00 31.97
CA ASP A 416 -1.82 -3.42 32.30
C ASP A 416 -2.87 -2.60 31.53
N GLU A 417 -2.69 -1.27 31.46
CA GLU A 417 -3.57 -0.41 30.65
C GLU A 417 -3.53 -0.77 29.17
N MET A 418 -2.34 -1.04 28.62
CA MET A 418 -2.19 -1.49 27.24
C MET A 418 -2.94 -2.80 27.01
N LYS A 419 -2.79 -3.76 27.93
CA LYS A 419 -3.45 -5.06 27.85
C LYS A 419 -4.96 -4.94 27.91
N SER A 420 -5.50 -4.20 28.88
CA SER A 420 -6.94 -3.95 28.99
C SER A 420 -7.49 -3.29 27.74
N PHE A 421 -6.81 -2.26 27.22
CA PHE A 421 -7.24 -1.63 25.97
C PHE A 421 -7.27 -2.63 24.81
N LEU A 422 -6.21 -3.42 24.60
CA LEU A 422 -6.09 -4.37 23.49
C LEU A 422 -6.99 -5.62 23.60
N GLU A 423 -7.52 -5.90 24.79
CA GLU A 423 -8.56 -6.91 25.04
C GLU A 423 -9.95 -6.36 24.73
N GLU A 424 -10.24 -5.10 25.09
CA GLU A 424 -11.52 -4.44 24.82
C GLU A 424 -11.68 -4.05 23.34
N GLN A 425 -10.63 -3.48 22.73
CA GLN A 425 -10.62 -3.00 21.37
C GLN A 425 -9.22 -3.06 20.75
N ARG A 426 -9.13 -3.19 19.44
CA ARG A 426 -7.85 -3.11 18.73
C ARG A 426 -7.58 -1.67 18.32
N GLY A 427 -6.31 -1.33 18.15
CA GLY A 427 -5.94 0.03 17.81
C GLY A 427 -4.45 0.30 17.97
N PHE A 428 -4.08 1.56 17.81
CA PHE A 428 -2.73 2.04 18.07
C PHE A 428 -2.61 2.48 19.53
N VAL A 429 -1.49 2.14 20.15
CA VAL A 429 -1.20 2.48 21.53
C VAL A 429 0.11 3.25 21.60
N GLU A 430 0.07 4.50 22.02
CA GLU A 430 1.28 5.29 22.29
C GLU A 430 1.70 5.12 23.75
N ALA A 431 2.93 4.66 23.96
CA ALA A 431 3.47 4.35 25.28
C ALA A 431 4.97 4.63 25.37
N GLY A 432 5.48 4.85 26.59
CA GLY A 432 6.89 5.10 26.82
C GLY A 432 7.71 3.82 26.77
N TRP A 433 8.91 3.89 26.20
CA TRP A 433 9.83 2.76 26.09
C TRP A 433 11.26 3.18 26.41
N CYS A 434 11.95 2.38 27.25
CA CYS A 434 13.32 2.65 27.71
C CYS A 434 14.42 2.32 26.67
N GLY A 435 14.06 1.75 25.52
CA GLY A 435 15.02 1.27 24.52
C GLY A 435 15.51 -0.17 24.73
N SER A 436 15.02 -0.87 25.76
CA SER A 436 15.42 -2.25 26.05
C SER A 436 14.65 -3.26 25.20
N ALA A 437 15.38 -4.17 24.54
CA ALA A 437 14.82 -5.32 23.84
C ALA A 437 14.05 -6.26 24.78
N SER A 438 14.40 -6.34 26.07
CA SER A 438 13.66 -7.17 27.03
C SER A 438 12.27 -6.61 27.30
N CYS A 439 12.14 -5.29 27.48
CA CYS A 439 10.85 -4.64 27.68
C CYS A 439 9.97 -4.76 26.44
N GLU A 440 10.54 -4.55 25.25
CA GLU A 440 9.81 -4.70 23.99
C GLU A 440 9.32 -6.13 23.76
N LYS A 441 10.17 -7.13 24.08
CA LYS A 441 9.79 -8.53 24.04
C LYS A 441 8.65 -8.85 25.02
N GLN A 442 8.69 -8.30 26.23
CA GLN A 442 7.63 -8.50 27.23
C GLN A 442 6.29 -7.94 26.75
N VAL A 443 6.27 -6.76 26.12
CA VAL A 443 5.04 -6.20 25.50
C VAL A 443 4.44 -7.21 24.50
N LYS A 444 5.28 -7.78 23.62
CA LYS A 444 4.85 -8.76 22.63
C LYS A 444 4.30 -10.04 23.25
N GLU A 445 4.98 -10.57 24.26
CA GLU A 445 4.56 -11.81 24.93
C GLU A 445 3.25 -11.65 25.68
N GLU A 446 3.01 -10.50 26.33
CA GLU A 446 1.84 -10.29 27.17
C GLU A 446 0.61 -9.75 26.42
N THR A 447 0.81 -9.02 25.33
CA THR A 447 -0.30 -8.34 24.60
C THR A 447 -0.49 -8.82 23.17
N GLY A 448 0.53 -9.46 22.58
CA GLY A 448 0.59 -9.77 21.15
C GLY A 448 0.82 -8.55 20.25
N ALA A 449 0.98 -7.35 20.80
CA ALA A 449 1.34 -6.15 20.05
C ALA A 449 2.86 -6.09 19.83
N THR A 450 3.28 -5.54 18.69
CA THR A 450 4.68 -5.19 18.45
C THR A 450 4.82 -3.68 18.33
N SER A 451 6.04 -3.17 18.51
CA SER A 451 6.34 -1.80 18.15
C SER A 451 6.12 -1.62 16.65
N ARG A 452 5.47 -0.52 16.29
CA ARG A 452 5.20 -0.15 14.90
C ARG A 452 6.25 0.81 14.43
N ASN A 453 6.44 1.91 15.16
CA ASN A 453 7.58 2.81 15.04
C ASN A 453 7.67 3.74 16.26
N ILE A 454 8.79 4.43 16.37
CA ILE A 454 9.02 5.64 17.15
C ILE A 454 8.52 6.80 16.28
N PRO A 455 7.30 7.33 16.49
CA PRO A 455 6.76 8.41 15.67
C PRO A 455 7.63 9.67 15.76
N PHE A 456 7.85 10.34 14.64
CA PHE A 456 8.58 11.61 14.63
C PHE A 456 7.83 12.74 15.34
N VAL A 457 6.50 12.66 15.34
CA VAL A 457 5.61 13.60 16.02
C VAL A 457 4.64 12.79 16.88
N PRO A 458 5.05 12.36 18.09
CA PRO A 458 4.14 11.66 19.01
C PRO A 458 3.04 12.61 19.48
N THR A 459 1.87 12.07 19.81
CA THR A 459 0.76 12.88 20.36
C THR A 459 1.07 13.34 21.78
N VAL A 460 1.79 12.52 22.55
CA VAL A 460 2.20 12.82 23.92
C VAL A 460 3.63 12.32 24.14
N GLN A 461 4.48 13.12 24.79
CA GLN A 461 5.79 12.65 25.24
C GLN A 461 5.66 11.89 26.55
N LYS A 462 6.00 10.61 26.51
CA LYS A 462 6.05 9.74 27.68
C LYS A 462 7.39 9.89 28.40
N LYS A 463 7.37 9.74 29.73
CA LYS A 463 8.56 9.91 30.59
C LYS A 463 9.01 8.61 31.26
N ALA A 464 8.13 7.63 31.37
CA ALA A 464 8.41 6.33 31.98
C ALA A 464 8.15 5.20 30.99
N CYS A 465 8.96 4.16 31.06
CA CYS A 465 8.78 2.93 30.31
C CYS A 465 7.55 2.18 30.82
N LEU A 466 6.66 1.78 29.91
CA LEU A 466 5.40 1.12 30.25
C LEU A 466 5.59 -0.23 30.96
N VAL A 467 6.78 -0.83 30.84
CA VAL A 467 7.13 -2.15 31.40
C VAL A 467 7.92 -2.01 32.70
N CYS A 468 9.08 -1.36 32.68
CA CYS A 468 9.99 -1.33 33.83
C CYS A 468 9.83 -0.09 34.73
N GLY A 469 9.09 0.93 34.30
CA GLY A 469 8.92 2.18 35.04
C GLY A 469 10.11 3.14 35.00
N ASP A 470 11.28 2.70 34.51
CA ASP A 470 12.45 3.56 34.32
C ASP A 470 12.21 4.67 33.29
N ASP A 471 13.08 5.67 33.23
CA ASP A 471 13.00 6.75 32.25
C ASP A 471 12.87 6.24 30.81
N SER A 472 11.83 6.68 30.10
CA SER A 472 11.64 6.35 28.70
C SER A 472 12.57 7.17 27.81
N LYS A 473 13.24 6.49 26.87
CA LYS A 473 14.02 7.16 25.81
C LYS A 473 13.14 7.65 24.67
N HIS A 474 12.06 6.92 24.40
CA HIS A 474 11.17 7.17 23.27
C HIS A 474 9.71 6.98 23.68
N THR A 475 8.83 7.73 23.03
CA THR A 475 7.43 7.34 22.89
C THR A 475 7.32 6.47 21.65
N VAL A 476 6.68 5.30 21.76
CA VAL A 476 6.55 4.30 20.69
C VAL A 476 5.07 4.02 20.44
N VAL A 477 4.71 3.86 19.17
CA VAL A 477 3.41 3.30 18.78
C VAL A 477 3.50 1.78 18.79
N PHE A 478 2.63 1.13 19.55
CA PHE A 478 2.43 -0.31 19.59
C PHE A 478 1.08 -0.68 18.97
N ALA A 479 1.01 -1.84 18.32
CA ALA A 479 -0.25 -2.39 17.84
C ALA A 479 -0.12 -3.88 17.53
N ARG A 480 -1.26 -4.59 17.53
CA ARG A 480 -1.35 -5.89 16.86
C ARG A 480 -1.31 -5.66 15.36
N ALA A 481 -0.46 -6.39 14.65
CA ALA A 481 -0.24 -6.20 13.22
C ALA A 481 -0.64 -7.43 12.40
N TYR A 482 -0.79 -7.24 11.09
CA TYR A 482 -1.01 -8.32 10.12
C TYR A 482 0.27 -9.10 9.81
#